data_AF-A0A4Y7KHH0-F1
#
_entry.id   AF-A0A4Y7KHH0-F1
#
_cell.length_a   1.000
_cell.length_b   1.000
_cell.length_c   1.000
_cell.angle_alpha   90.00
_cell.angle_beta   90.00
_cell.angle_gamma   90.00
#
_symmetry.space_group_name_H-M   'P 1'
#
loop_
_entity.id
_entity.type
_entity.pdbx_description
1 polymer ?
#
loop_
_entity_poly.entity_id
_entity_poly.type
_entity_poly.pdbx_seq_one_letter_code
_entity_poly.pdbx_strand_id
1 'polypeptide(L)'
;MRRKSPKNSTSSRYSLAASKQMVGIFLCVWVRTDLNQHVSNLKVSCIMGYLGNKGSVSISMTLHRTTFCFVCTHLTSGEKEGDEVRRNSDVTEILKKTKFSQSQRFSGQPFAPSP
;
A
#
# COMPACT_ATOMS: atom_id res chain seq x y z
N MET A 1 -12.84 42.06 -21.52
CA MET A 1 -12.14 41.68 -20.27
C MET A 1 -12.91 40.56 -19.57
N ARG A 2 -12.53 39.29 -19.76
CA ARG A 2 -13.06 38.17 -18.96
C ARG A 2 -12.30 38.14 -17.64
N ARG A 3 -12.98 38.45 -16.53
CA ARG A 3 -12.46 38.23 -15.18
C ARG A 3 -12.20 36.72 -15.03
N LYS A 4 -10.93 36.31 -14.99
CA LYS A 4 -10.56 34.97 -14.51
C LYS A 4 -10.91 34.93 -13.02
N SER A 5 -11.95 34.18 -12.68
CA SER A 5 -12.21 33.80 -11.30
C SER A 5 -10.97 33.10 -10.74
N PRO A 6 -10.56 33.36 -9.49
CA PRO A 6 -9.49 32.60 -8.88
C PRO A 6 -9.94 31.14 -8.86
N LYS A 7 -9.14 30.24 -9.44
CA LYS A 7 -9.28 28.83 -9.13
C LYS A 7 -8.88 28.69 -7.65
N ASN A 8 -9.83 28.81 -6.75
CA ASN A 8 -9.71 28.20 -5.43
C ASN A 8 -9.76 26.68 -5.65
N SER A 9 -8.67 26.12 -6.21
CA SER A 9 -8.42 24.72 -6.08
C SER A 9 -8.18 24.50 -4.59
N THR A 10 -9.16 23.95 -3.89
CA THR A 10 -8.88 23.15 -2.71
C THR A 10 -7.98 22.01 -3.19
N SER A 11 -6.68 22.30 -3.33
CA SER A 11 -5.65 21.31 -3.60
C SER A 11 -5.91 20.19 -2.60
N SER A 12 -6.26 19.00 -3.08
CA SER A 12 -6.47 17.86 -2.19
C SER A 12 -5.23 17.79 -1.31
N ARG A 13 -5.38 17.91 0.01
CA ARG A 13 -4.20 18.00 0.90
C ARG A 13 -3.35 16.72 0.83
N TYR A 14 -3.98 15.62 0.41
CA TYR A 14 -3.37 14.32 0.23
C TYR A 14 -3.79 13.70 -1.12
N SER A 15 -2.89 12.93 -1.70
CA SER A 15 -3.11 12.07 -2.87
C SER A 15 -2.85 10.62 -2.52
N LEU A 16 -3.61 9.70 -3.10
CA LEU A 16 -3.39 8.26 -2.93
C LEU A 16 -2.10 7.85 -3.64
N ALA A 17 -1.11 7.34 -2.88
CA ALA A 17 0.13 6.82 -3.45
C ALA A 17 -0.03 5.37 -3.90
N ALA A 18 -0.61 4.53 -3.04
CA ALA A 18 -0.94 3.14 -3.37
C ALA A 18 -2.06 2.60 -2.49
N SER A 19 -2.78 1.62 -3.01
CA SER A 19 -3.69 0.79 -2.22
C SER A 19 -3.69 -0.64 -2.73
N LYS A 20 -4.01 -1.58 -1.83
CA LYS A 20 -4.15 -3.00 -2.16
C LYS A 20 -5.07 -3.69 -1.17
N GLN A 21 -5.93 -4.55 -1.67
CA GLN A 21 -6.83 -5.39 -0.90
C GLN A 21 -6.43 -6.86 -1.06
N MET A 22 -6.53 -7.64 0.01
CA MET A 22 -6.44 -9.09 0.00
C MET A 22 -7.46 -9.68 0.97
N VAL A 23 -8.45 -10.38 0.41
CA VAL A 23 -9.57 -10.99 1.14
C VAL A 23 -10.18 -10.00 2.14
N GLY A 24 -9.89 -10.15 3.44
CA GLY A 24 -10.44 -9.34 4.53
C GLY A 24 -9.57 -8.16 4.99
N ILE A 25 -8.41 -7.91 4.37
CA ILE A 25 -7.55 -6.78 4.72
C ILE A 25 -7.32 -5.83 3.55
N PHE A 26 -7.26 -4.53 3.87
CA PHE A 26 -7.04 -3.46 2.94
C PHE A 26 -5.98 -2.50 3.48
N LEU A 27 -4.97 -2.20 2.66
CA LEU A 27 -3.93 -1.25 2.98
C LEU A 27 -3.94 -0.13 1.94
N CYS A 28 -4.00 1.13 2.39
CA CYS A 28 -3.85 2.31 1.54
C CYS A 28 -2.87 3.31 2.16
N VAL A 29 -2.04 3.92 1.33
CA VAL A 29 -1.05 4.93 1.72
C VAL A 29 -1.38 6.22 0.99
N TRP A 30 -1.69 7.25 1.76
CA TRP A 30 -1.96 8.60 1.28
C TRP A 30 -0.78 9.50 1.63
N VAL A 31 -0.32 10.30 0.67
CA VAL A 31 0.82 11.20 0.84
C VAL A 31 0.33 12.62 0.61
N ARG A 32 0.88 13.59 1.34
CA ARG A 32 0.54 14.99 1.10
C ARG A 32 0.91 15.39 -0.33
N THR A 33 0.08 16.21 -0.96
CA THR A 33 0.25 16.54 -2.38
C THR A 33 1.56 17.29 -2.66
N ASP A 34 2.05 18.10 -1.71
CA ASP A 34 3.36 18.77 -1.80
C ASP A 34 4.56 17.81 -1.68
N LEU A 35 4.36 16.64 -1.08
CA LEU A 35 5.38 15.59 -0.96
C LEU A 35 5.31 14.55 -2.08
N ASN A 36 4.24 14.53 -2.87
CA ASN A 36 3.99 13.48 -3.86
C ASN A 36 5.09 13.38 -4.92
N GLN A 37 5.66 14.52 -5.33
CA GLN A 37 6.79 14.57 -6.28
C GLN A 37 8.08 13.90 -5.76
N HIS A 38 8.16 13.65 -4.45
CA HIS A 38 9.31 13.02 -3.79
C HIS A 38 9.10 11.54 -3.50
N VAL A 39 7.94 10.99 -3.85
CA VAL A 39 7.63 9.56 -3.73
C VAL A 39 8.23 8.81 -4.93
N SER A 40 8.97 7.75 -4.65
CA SER A 40 9.58 6.87 -5.65
C SER A 40 9.62 5.42 -5.15
N ASN A 41 10.10 4.49 -5.98
CA ASN A 41 10.28 3.07 -5.61
C ASN A 41 9.03 2.42 -4.98
N LEU A 42 7.84 2.83 -5.43
CA LEU A 42 6.58 2.30 -4.94
C LEU A 42 6.40 0.84 -5.39
N LYS A 43 6.27 -0.07 -4.43
CA LYS A 43 6.15 -1.52 -4.66
C LYS A 43 5.09 -2.10 -3.74
N VAL A 44 4.38 -3.09 -4.23
CA VAL A 44 3.33 -3.79 -3.48
C VAL A 44 3.65 -5.29 -3.45
N SER A 45 3.48 -5.91 -2.29
CA SER A 45 3.59 -7.36 -2.10
C SER A 45 2.33 -7.87 -1.42
N CYS A 46 1.87 -9.05 -1.80
CA CYS A 46 0.64 -9.65 -1.28
C CYS A 46 0.90 -11.14 -1.09
N ILE A 47 0.85 -11.60 0.16
CA ILE A 47 1.12 -12.99 0.53
C ILE A 47 -0.14 -13.58 1.13
N MET A 48 -0.68 -14.63 0.51
CA MET A 48 -1.79 -15.42 1.05
C MET A 48 -1.22 -16.67 1.75
N GLY A 49 -1.73 -16.99 2.93
CA GLY A 49 -1.41 -18.20 3.69
C GLY A 49 -2.11 -19.43 3.11
N TYR A 50 -1.84 -20.60 3.70
CA TYR A 50 -2.25 -21.90 3.17
C TYR A 50 -3.75 -22.07 2.91
N LEU A 51 -4.62 -21.54 3.78
CA LEU A 51 -6.08 -21.60 3.62
C LEU A 51 -6.66 -20.35 2.92
N GLY A 52 -5.81 -19.48 2.36
CA GLY A 52 -6.18 -18.33 1.54
C GLY A 52 -6.80 -17.14 2.29
N ASN A 53 -7.22 -17.28 3.55
CA ASN A 53 -7.89 -16.22 4.31
C ASN A 53 -6.97 -15.46 5.29
N LYS A 54 -5.75 -15.95 5.53
CA LYS A 54 -4.71 -15.31 6.34
C LYS A 54 -3.57 -14.83 5.45
N GLY A 55 -2.78 -13.88 5.91
CA GLY A 55 -1.61 -13.41 5.16
C GLY A 55 -1.29 -11.93 5.38
N SER A 56 -0.64 -11.30 4.40
CA SER A 56 -0.31 -9.88 4.45
C SER A 56 -0.45 -9.14 3.12
N VAL A 57 -0.69 -7.83 3.23
CA VAL A 57 -0.50 -6.84 2.17
C VAL A 57 0.59 -5.88 2.63
N SER A 58 1.62 -5.70 1.81
CA SER A 58 2.75 -4.82 2.12
C SER A 58 2.96 -3.79 1.01
N ILE A 59 3.22 -2.54 1.38
CA ILE A 59 3.54 -1.44 0.47
C ILE A 59 4.89 -0.85 0.87
N SER A 60 5.86 -0.85 -0.04
CA SER A 60 7.14 -0.17 0.12
C SER A 60 7.18 1.06 -0.76
N MET A 61 7.70 2.17 -0.24
CA MET A 61 7.93 3.40 -1.00
C MET A 61 9.15 4.13 -0.47
N THR A 62 9.84 4.89 -1.32
CA THR A 62 10.88 5.84 -0.91
C THR A 62 10.31 7.25 -0.95
N LEU A 63 10.37 7.98 0.16
CA LEU A 63 10.06 9.40 0.22
C LEU A 63 11.37 10.17 0.43
N HIS A 64 11.71 11.03 -0.53
CA HIS A 64 13.05 11.64 -0.63
C HIS A 64 14.17 10.59 -0.65
N ARG A 65 14.82 10.36 0.50
CA ARG A 65 15.94 9.42 0.68
C ARG A 65 15.63 8.32 1.69
N THR A 66 14.42 8.32 2.25
CA THR A 66 14.01 7.38 3.30
C THR A 66 13.01 6.38 2.74
N THR A 67 13.27 5.10 2.93
CA THR A 67 12.36 4.03 2.51
C THR A 67 11.45 3.63 3.65
N PHE A 68 10.15 3.62 3.37
CA PHE A 68 9.09 3.15 4.24
C PHE A 68 8.56 1.81 3.73
N CYS A 69 8.18 0.94 4.66
CA CYS A 69 7.47 -0.30 4.38
C CYS A 69 6.31 -0.42 5.35
N PHE A 70 5.10 -0.40 4.80
CA PHE A 70 3.86 -0.59 5.54
C PHE A 70 3.41 -2.03 5.35
N VAL A 71 3.16 -2.75 6.44
CA VAL A 71 2.73 -4.15 6.42
C VAL A 71 1.41 -4.26 7.17
N CYS A 72 0.37 -4.71 6.49
CA CYS A 72 -0.93 -5.02 7.07
C CYS A 72 -1.13 -6.53 7.02
N THR A 73 -1.47 -7.16 8.14
CA THR A 73 -1.54 -8.61 8.27
C THR A 73 -2.88 -9.08 8.83
N HIS A 74 -3.34 -10.23 8.36
CA HIS A 74 -4.40 -11.01 8.99
C HIS A 74 -3.80 -12.33 9.47
N LEU A 75 -3.56 -12.44 10.77
CA LEU A 75 -2.93 -13.62 11.38
C LEU A 75 -3.98 -14.59 11.94
N THR A 76 -3.54 -15.79 12.31
CA THR A 76 -4.36 -16.80 13.00
C THR A 76 -5.05 -16.20 14.24
N SER A 77 -6.37 -16.36 14.29
CA SER A 77 -7.22 -15.95 15.40
C SER A 77 -7.47 -17.13 16.36
N GLY A 78 -7.84 -16.84 17.60
CA GLY A 78 -8.16 -17.86 18.60
C GLY A 78 -7.23 -17.83 19.81
N GLU A 79 -7.70 -18.44 20.89
CA GLU A 79 -7.04 -18.50 22.20
C GLU A 79 -6.79 -19.95 22.64
N LYS A 80 -6.89 -20.92 21.73
CA LYS A 80 -6.59 -22.32 22.05
C LYS A 80 -5.09 -22.51 22.16
N GLU A 81 -4.68 -23.52 22.91
CA GLU A 81 -3.28 -23.92 23.01
C GLU A 81 -2.69 -24.17 21.61
N GLY A 82 -1.55 -23.54 21.32
CA GLY A 82 -0.87 -23.57 20.04
C GLY A 82 -1.29 -22.48 19.04
N ASP A 83 -2.34 -21.68 19.29
CA ASP A 83 -2.71 -20.57 18.42
C ASP A 83 -1.66 -19.44 18.45
N GLU A 84 -0.99 -19.24 19.59
CA GLU A 84 0.18 -18.37 19.72
C GLU A 84 1.35 -18.83 18.86
N VAL A 85 1.61 -20.14 18.80
CA VAL A 85 2.66 -20.71 17.96
C VAL A 85 2.29 -20.54 16.47
N ARG A 86 1.02 -20.75 16.11
CA ARG A 86 0.52 -20.51 14.74
C ARG A 86 0.66 -19.05 14.33
N ARG A 87 0.33 -18.09 15.18
CA ARG A 87 0.54 -16.65 14.91
C ARG A 87 2.02 -16.32 14.67
N ASN A 88 2.93 -16.88 15.47
CA ASN A 88 4.36 -16.68 15.28
C ASN A 88 4.86 -17.31 13.96
N SER A 89 4.30 -18.46 13.58
CA SER A 89 4.55 -19.09 12.29
C SER A 89 4.06 -18.23 11.13
N ASP A 90 2.85 -17.66 11.22
CA ASP A 90 2.30 -16.75 10.20
C ASP A 90 3.22 -15.54 10.00
N VAL A 91 3.70 -14.93 11.09
CA VAL A 91 4.65 -13.80 11.05
C VAL A 91 5.94 -14.21 10.37
N THR A 92 6.51 -15.36 10.74
CA THR A 92 7.75 -15.87 10.15
C THR A 92 7.58 -16.12 8.65
N GLU A 93 6.45 -16.69 8.23
CA GLU A 93 6.13 -16.93 6.83
C GLU A 93 5.97 -15.62 6.07
N ILE A 94 5.26 -14.63 6.64
CA ILE A 94 5.07 -13.30 6.05
C ILE A 94 6.43 -12.63 5.84
N LEU A 95 7.30 -12.62 6.85
CA LEU A 95 8.64 -12.04 6.74
C LEU A 95 9.50 -12.75 5.68
N LYS A 96 9.44 -14.08 5.62
CA LYS A 96 10.21 -14.88 4.65
C LYS A 96 9.72 -14.72 3.22
N LYS A 97 8.40 -14.58 3.02
CA LYS A 97 7.77 -14.54 1.69
C LYS A 97 7.58 -13.12 1.15
N THR A 98 7.53 -12.09 2.01
CA THR A 98 7.38 -10.70 1.57
C THR A 98 8.60 -10.29 0.75
N LYS A 99 8.37 -10.17 -0.56
CA LYS A 99 9.38 -9.73 -1.51
C LYS A 99 8.79 -8.63 -2.38
N PHE A 100 9.60 -7.60 -2.62
CA PHE A 100 9.24 -6.50 -3.50
C PHE A 100 10.03 -6.67 -4.80
N SER A 101 9.42 -7.32 -5.79
CA SER A 101 10.05 -7.47 -7.11
C SER A 101 10.36 -6.11 -7.71
N GLN A 102 11.47 -6.04 -8.44
CA GLN A 102 11.98 -4.83 -9.06
C GLN A 102 11.32 -4.60 -10.43
N SER A 103 10.00 -4.73 -10.51
CA SER A 103 9.27 -4.56 -11.76
C SER A 103 7.77 -4.68 -11.53
N GLN A 104 7.12 -3.53 -11.35
CA GLN A 104 6.11 -3.04 -12.29
C GLN A 104 6.02 -1.54 -12.03
N ARG A 105 6.45 -0.73 -13.01
CA ARG A 105 6.04 0.67 -13.01
C ARG A 105 4.51 0.64 -13.05
N PHE A 106 3.86 1.03 -11.97
CA PHE A 106 2.47 1.48 -12.08
C PHE A 106 2.52 2.70 -12.99
N SER A 107 2.27 2.49 -14.28
CA SER A 107 1.88 3.57 -15.17
C SER A 107 0.53 4.05 -14.67
N GLY A 108 0.55 5.02 -13.75
CA GLY A 108 -0.59 5.90 -13.59
C GLY A 108 -0.82 6.56 -14.94
N GLN A 109 -1.74 6.02 -15.72
CA GLN A 109 -2.21 6.71 -16.92
C GLN A 109 -2.77 8.06 -16.47
N PRO A 110 -2.34 9.19 -17.07
CA PRO A 110 -3.08 10.42 -16.97
C PRO A 110 -4.47 10.15 -17.56
N PHE A 111 -5.53 10.41 -16.81
CA PHE A 111 -6.89 10.42 -17.35
C PHE A 111 -6.92 11.52 -18.43
N ALA A 112 -6.86 11.12 -19.69
CA ALA A 112 -7.18 12.00 -20.81
C ALA A 112 -8.71 12.17 -20.82
N PRO A 113 -9.26 13.40 -20.84
CA PRO A 113 -10.67 13.58 -21.10
C PRO A 113 -10.95 13.17 -22.54
N SER A 114 -11.87 12.22 -22.72
CA SER A 114 -12.43 11.85 -24.03
C SER A 114 -13.19 13.05 -24.66
N PRO A 115 -13.27 13.12 -26.00
CA PRO A 115 -13.72 14.30 -26.75
C PRO A 115 -15.16 14.73 -26.45
#